data_AF-A0A6N2Z2G7-F1
#
_entry.id   AF-A0A6N2Z2G7-F1
#
_cell.length_a   1.000
_cell.length_b   1.000
_cell.length_c   1.000
_cell.angle_alpha   90.00
_cell.angle_beta   90.00
_cell.angle_gamma   90.00
#
_symmetry.space_group_name_H-M   'P 1'
#
loop_
_entity.id
_entity.type
_entity.pdbx_description
1 polymer ?
#
loop_
_entity_poly.entity_id
_entity_poly.type
_entity_poly.pdbx_seq_one_letter_code
_entity_poly.pdbx_strand_id
1 'polypeptide(L)'
;MTDELITVSNWLTKLEEPYEAKIQYEFFLPISEEKNYVDTVNKANNKEEIWNIIRSQFIRLYISKIWGGNPENQVPIDNDNLNKFDFQFLDAIRDVERDMFSGRNTLLKSVRP
;
A
#
# COMPACT_ATOMS: atom_id res chain seq x y z
N MET A 1 7.57 -12.74 -23.85
CA MET A 1 8.23 -13.63 -22.88
C MET A 1 9.57 -13.08 -22.37
N THR A 2 10.61 -12.88 -23.19
CA THR A 2 11.92 -12.42 -22.66
C THR A 2 11.89 -10.97 -22.13
N ASP A 3 11.21 -10.04 -22.81
CA ASP A 3 11.16 -8.62 -22.39
C ASP A 3 10.33 -8.39 -21.12
N GLU A 4 9.30 -9.21 -20.91
CA GLU A 4 8.47 -9.18 -19.70
C GLU A 4 9.24 -9.70 -18.48
N LEU A 5 10.02 -10.79 -18.66
CA LEU A 5 10.89 -11.33 -17.62
C LEU A 5 11.97 -10.32 -17.21
N ILE A 6 12.54 -9.58 -18.17
CA ILE A 6 13.50 -8.51 -17.88
C ILE A 6 12.85 -7.40 -17.06
N THR A 7 11.61 -7.04 -17.37
CA THR A 7 10.87 -5.98 -16.67
C THR A 7 10.54 -6.36 -15.22
N VAL A 8 10.17 -7.61 -14.96
CA VAL A 8 9.83 -8.11 -13.61
C VAL A 8 11.01 -8.77 -12.89
N SER A 9 12.20 -8.79 -13.50
CA SER A 9 13.40 -9.47 -12.97
C SER A 9 13.77 -8.99 -11.57
N ASN A 10 13.62 -7.68 -11.33
CA ASN A 10 13.88 -7.05 -10.03
C ASN A 10 12.80 -7.37 -8.98
N TRP A 11 11.69 -7.99 -9.37
CA TRP A 11 10.59 -8.39 -8.48
C TRP A 11 10.53 -9.89 -8.25
N LEU A 12 11.43 -10.65 -8.87
CA LEU A 12 11.47 -12.09 -8.72
C LEU A 12 11.87 -12.47 -7.29
N THR A 13 11.03 -13.27 -6.65
CA THR A 13 11.35 -13.98 -5.41
C THR A 13 11.98 -15.34 -5.70
N LYS A 14 11.74 -15.87 -6.91
CA LYS A 14 12.33 -17.12 -7.38
C LYS A 14 12.93 -16.95 -8.77
N LEU A 15 14.24 -17.17 -8.87
CA LEU A 15 15.04 -17.00 -10.09
C LEU A 15 15.07 -18.24 -11.00
N GLU A 16 14.43 -19.34 -10.58
CA GLU A 16 14.35 -20.61 -11.31
C GLU A 16 12.91 -20.96 -11.67
N GLU A 17 12.71 -21.68 -12.77
CA GLU A 17 11.37 -22.10 -13.20
C GLU A 17 10.69 -23.04 -12.18
N PRO A 18 9.35 -22.91 -11.99
CA PRO A 18 8.52 -21.78 -12.42
C PRO A 18 8.92 -20.50 -11.69
N TYR A 19 9.09 -19.41 -12.44
CA TYR A 19 9.44 -18.09 -11.92
C TYR A 19 8.34 -17.55 -11.01
N GLU A 20 8.74 -16.85 -9.96
CA GLU A 20 7.81 -16.21 -9.03
C GLU A 20 8.26 -14.77 -8.80
N ALA A 21 7.31 -13.84 -8.88
CA ALA A 21 7.50 -12.45 -8.51
C ALA A 21 6.48 -12.05 -7.45
N LYS A 22 6.87 -11.11 -6.59
CA LYS A 22 6.00 -10.59 -5.54
C LYS A 22 5.89 -9.07 -5.65
N ILE A 23 4.66 -8.58 -5.48
CA ILE A 23 4.38 -7.16 -5.32
C ILE A 23 3.64 -7.00 -4.00
N GLN A 24 4.06 -6.03 -3.19
CA GLN A 24 3.41 -5.72 -1.91
C GLN A 24 2.95 -4.27 -1.91
N TYR A 25 1.66 -4.08 -1.68
CA TYR A 25 1.09 -2.78 -1.37
C TYR A 25 1.11 -2.58 0.15
N GLU A 26 1.60 -1.44 0.60
CA GLU A 26 1.64 -1.08 2.01
C GLU A 26 1.03 0.30 2.24
N PHE A 27 0.12 0.40 3.21
CA PHE A 27 -0.48 1.64 3.66
C PHE A 27 -0.22 1.82 5.14
N PHE A 28 0.60 2.79 5.49
CA PHE A 28 1.14 2.91 6.85
C PHE A 28 1.34 4.36 7.26
N LEU A 29 1.30 4.59 8.57
CA LEU A 29 1.71 5.86 9.15
C LEU A 29 3.24 5.87 9.25
N PRO A 30 3.95 6.90 8.76
CA PRO A 30 5.39 7.01 8.91
C PRO A 30 5.82 6.89 10.36
N ILE A 31 6.93 6.19 10.60
CA ILE A 31 7.50 5.97 11.94
C ILE A 31 7.74 7.31 12.67
N SER A 32 8.05 8.38 11.92
CA SER A 32 8.20 9.74 12.47
C SER A 32 6.95 10.26 13.17
N GLU A 33 5.75 9.86 12.71
CA GLU A 33 4.45 10.30 13.25
C GLU A 33 3.87 9.31 14.26
N GLU A 34 4.44 8.11 14.39
CA GLU A 34 3.93 7.06 15.29
C GLU A 34 3.89 7.52 16.75
N LYS A 35 4.95 8.17 17.22
CA LYS A 35 5.00 8.71 18.59
C LYS A 35 3.92 9.77 18.81
N ASN A 36 3.77 10.69 17.85
CA ASN A 36 2.77 11.75 17.90
C ASN A 36 1.34 11.17 17.90
N TYR A 37 1.11 10.13 17.10
CA TYR A 37 -0.16 9.39 17.08
C TYR A 37 -0.49 8.80 18.44
N VAL A 38 0.43 8.02 19.02
CA VAL A 38 0.23 7.37 20.32
C VAL A 38 0.00 8.42 21.41
N ASP A 39 0.80 9.48 21.45
CA ASP A 39 0.68 10.56 22.45
C ASP A 39 -0.64 11.33 22.34
N THR A 40 -1.18 11.48 21.12
CA THR A 40 -2.44 12.20 20.89
C THR A 40 -3.65 11.32 21.19
N VAL A 41 -3.62 10.06 20.77
CA VAL A 41 -4.70 9.09 21.00
C VAL A 41 -4.82 8.75 22.49
N ASN A 42 -3.70 8.64 23.21
CA ASN A 42 -3.71 8.38 24.66
C ASN A 42 -4.34 9.49 25.50
N LYS A 43 -4.46 10.72 24.95
CA LYS A 43 -5.10 11.85 25.63
C LYS A 43 -6.61 11.89 25.41
N ALA A 44 -7.13 11.10 24.46
CA ALA A 44 -8.56 11.04 24.18
C ALA A 44 -9.25 10.14 25.21
N ASN A 45 -10.44 10.54 25.64
CA ASN A 45 -11.15 9.85 26.73
C ASN A 45 -12.15 8.82 26.22
N ASN A 46 -12.56 8.92 24.95
CA ASN A 46 -13.57 8.07 24.38
C ASN A 46 -13.23 7.67 22.94
N LYS A 47 -13.88 6.59 22.48
CA LYS A 47 -13.65 6.00 21.16
C LYS A 47 -13.99 6.96 20.01
N GLU A 48 -15.01 7.80 20.16
CA GLU A 48 -15.41 8.76 19.12
C GLU A 48 -14.37 9.86 18.91
N GLU A 49 -13.80 10.36 20.00
CA GLU A 49 -12.73 11.35 20.00
C GLU A 49 -11.47 10.80 19.33
N ILE A 50 -11.11 9.54 19.64
CA ILE A 50 -10.01 8.83 18.96
C ILE A 50 -10.26 8.78 17.44
N TRP A 51 -11.47 8.38 17.01
CA TRP A 51 -11.82 8.33 15.59
C TRP A 51 -11.80 9.70 14.92
N ASN A 52 -12.22 10.75 15.63
CA ASN A 52 -12.18 12.11 15.12
C ASN A 52 -10.74 12.61 14.96
N ILE A 53 -9.85 12.30 15.91
CA ILE A 53 -8.42 12.59 15.84
C ILE A 53 -7.79 11.87 14.64
N ILE A 54 -8.03 10.56 14.48
CA ILE A 54 -7.53 9.79 13.35
C ILE A 54 -7.96 10.43 12.03
N ARG A 55 -9.25 10.74 11.87
CA ARG A 55 -9.80 11.29 10.61
C ARG A 55 -9.33 12.71 10.31
N SER A 56 -9.18 13.56 11.33
CA SER A 56 -8.88 14.97 11.12
C SER A 56 -7.38 15.24 11.02
N GLN A 57 -6.54 14.47 11.73
CA GLN A 57 -5.12 14.77 11.88
C GLN A 57 -4.21 13.74 11.24
N PHE A 58 -4.53 12.45 11.37
CA PHE A 58 -3.58 11.38 11.02
C PHE A 58 -3.85 10.72 9.68
N ILE A 59 -5.10 10.61 9.22
CA ILE A 59 -5.42 9.89 7.96
C ILE A 59 -4.67 10.47 6.76
N ARG A 60 -4.44 11.78 6.74
CA ARG A 60 -3.69 12.50 5.69
C ARG A 60 -2.18 12.27 5.74
N LEU A 61 -1.67 11.76 6.86
CA LEU A 61 -0.25 11.49 7.08
C LEU A 61 0.12 10.05 6.70
N TYR A 62 -0.87 9.18 6.52
CA TYR A 62 -0.60 7.83 6.02
C TYR A 62 -0.10 7.89 4.59
N ILE A 63 0.87 7.04 4.29
CA ILE A 63 1.51 6.93 2.99
C ILE A 63 1.20 5.57 2.42
N SER A 64 0.90 5.53 1.12
CA SER A 64 0.84 4.33 0.31
C SER A 64 2.17 4.12 -0.41
N LYS A 65 2.70 2.89 -0.38
CA LYS A 65 3.87 2.49 -1.15
C LYS A 65 3.66 1.12 -1.78
N ILE A 66 4.24 0.93 -2.95
CA ILE A 66 4.28 -0.37 -3.64
C ILE A 66 5.73 -0.83 -3.68
N TRP A 67 5.95 -2.05 -3.21
CA TRP A 67 7.26 -2.69 -3.13
C TRP A 67 7.32 -3.88 -4.07
N GLY A 68 8.46 -4.04 -4.74
CA GLY A 68 8.75 -5.16 -5.64
C GLY A 68 9.68 -6.18 -5.01
N GLY A 69 9.42 -7.47 -5.29
CA GLY A 69 10.25 -8.57 -4.83
C GLY A 69 10.12 -8.83 -3.34
N ASN A 70 11.25 -9.11 -2.67
CA ASN A 70 11.26 -9.28 -1.23
C ASN A 70 10.99 -7.91 -0.54
N PRO A 71 9.92 -7.78 0.27
CA PRO A 71 9.60 -6.53 0.96
C PRO A 71 10.72 -6.03 1.90
N GLU A 72 11.63 -6.89 2.34
CA GLU A 72 12.82 -6.50 3.10
C GLU A 72 13.78 -5.62 2.29
N ASN A 73 13.83 -5.83 0.97
CA ASN A 73 14.70 -5.05 0.09
C ASN A 73 14.12 -3.66 -0.22
N GLN A 74 12.85 -3.41 0.16
CA GLN A 74 12.15 -2.14 -0.01
C GLN A 74 12.38 -1.49 -1.39
N VAL A 75 12.38 -2.29 -2.46
CA VAL A 75 12.56 -1.76 -3.82
C VAL A 75 11.25 -1.09 -4.22
N PRO A 76 11.19 0.26 -4.30
CA PRO A 76 9.96 0.93 -4.67
C PRO A 76 9.66 0.64 -6.14
N ILE A 77 8.40 0.34 -6.43
CA ILE A 77 7.89 0.25 -7.80
C ILE A 77 7.12 1.52 -8.10
N ASP A 78 7.55 2.26 -9.12
CA ASP A 78 6.74 3.33 -9.70
C ASP A 78 5.58 2.76 -10.52
N ASN A 79 4.44 3.46 -10.45
CA ASN A 79 3.23 3.12 -11.22
C ASN A 79 3.51 2.97 -12.73
N ASP A 80 4.46 3.75 -13.27
CA ASP A 80 4.87 3.63 -14.67
C ASP A 80 5.48 2.27 -15.02
N ASN A 81 6.15 1.61 -14.08
CA ASN A 81 6.67 0.25 -14.28
C ASN A 81 5.57 -0.81 -14.13
N LEU A 82 4.58 -0.59 -13.25
CA LEU A 82 3.38 -1.42 -13.17
C LEU A 82 2.56 -1.39 -14.47
N ASN A 83 2.52 -0.25 -15.16
CA ASN A 83 1.78 -0.06 -16.41
C ASN A 83 2.47 -0.72 -17.62
N LYS A 84 3.77 -1.01 -17.55
CA LYS A 84 4.51 -1.69 -18.63
C LYS A 84 4.23 -3.19 -18.69
N PHE A 85 3.64 -3.75 -17.63
CA PHE A 85 3.28 -5.17 -17.55
C PHE A 85 1.76 -5.31 -17.63
N ASP A 86 1.27 -5.88 -18.73
CA ASP A 86 -0.16 -5.96 -19.02
C ASP A 86 -0.76 -7.26 -18.47
N PHE A 87 -1.02 -7.28 -17.16
CA PHE A 87 -1.78 -8.36 -16.53
C PHE A 87 -3.16 -7.84 -16.12
N GLN A 88 -4.21 -8.44 -16.70
CA GLN A 88 -5.61 -8.04 -16.52
C GLN A 88 -6.12 -8.14 -15.06
N PHE A 89 -5.35 -8.73 -14.14
CA PHE A 89 -5.70 -8.87 -12.72
C PHE A 89 -5.11 -7.79 -11.81
N LEU A 90 -4.23 -6.92 -12.32
CA LEU A 90 -3.54 -5.90 -11.51
C LEU A 90 -4.25 -4.55 -11.48
N ASP A 91 -5.34 -4.34 -12.23
CA ASP A 91 -6.10 -3.07 -12.19
C ASP A 91 -6.50 -2.71 -10.75
N ALA A 92 -6.88 -3.70 -9.96
CA ALA A 92 -7.20 -3.50 -8.54
C ALA A 92 -6.02 -3.01 -7.70
N ILE A 93 -4.77 -3.29 -8.09
CA ILE A 93 -3.53 -2.82 -7.43
C ILE A 93 -3.09 -1.45 -8.00
N ARG A 94 -3.17 -1.27 -9.32
CA ARG A 94 -2.85 -0.01 -10.03
C ARG A 94 -3.74 1.13 -9.54
N ASP A 95 -5.02 0.84 -9.32
CA ASP A 95 -6.01 1.84 -8.93
C ASP A 95 -6.13 2.04 -7.41
N VAL A 96 -5.41 1.29 -6.56
CA VAL A 96 -5.57 1.39 -5.08
C VAL A 96 -5.30 2.80 -4.59
N GLU A 97 -4.24 3.43 -5.08
CA GLU A 97 -3.88 4.79 -4.66
C GLU A 97 -5.03 5.75 -4.99
N ARG A 98 -5.52 5.71 -6.23
CA ARG A 98 -6.66 6.51 -6.69
C ARG A 98 -7.95 6.18 -5.93
N ASP A 99 -8.23 4.91 -5.65
CA ASP A 99 -9.46 4.45 -5.01
C ASP A 99 -9.48 4.72 -3.51
N MET A 100 -8.32 4.70 -2.86
CA MET A 100 -8.17 5.17 -1.48
C MET A 100 -8.33 6.69 -1.37
N PHE A 101 -7.69 7.48 -2.24
CA PHE A 101 -7.78 8.94 -2.21
C PHE A 101 -9.15 9.47 -2.64
N SER A 102 -9.84 8.78 -3.55
CA SER A 102 -11.18 9.16 -4.02
C SER A 102 -12.32 8.74 -3.08
N GLY A 103 -12.01 8.07 -1.95
CA GLY A 103 -13.00 7.63 -0.98
C GLY A 103 -13.98 6.57 -1.50
N ARG A 104 -13.69 5.96 -2.65
CA ARG A 104 -14.54 4.96 -3.34
C ARG A 104 -14.24 3.52 -2.94
N ASN A 105 -13.63 3.31 -1.77
CA ASN A 105 -13.21 2.00 -1.35
C ASN A 105 -14.42 1.12 -0.92
N THR A 106 -14.81 0.17 -1.77
CA THR A 106 -15.88 -0.82 -1.51
C THR A 106 -15.47 -1.85 -0.46
N LEU A 107 -14.16 -2.07 -0.24
CA LEU A 107 -13.63 -2.98 0.79
C LEU A 107 -13.77 -2.42 2.22
N LEU A 108 -13.82 -1.10 2.39
CA LEU A 108 -14.12 -0.47 3.69
C LEU A 108 -15.61 -0.49 4.03
N LYS A 109 -16.47 -0.98 3.12
CA LYS A 109 -17.92 -1.07 3.33
C LYS A 109 -18.34 -2.35 4.06
N SER A 110 -17.48 -3.37 4.14
CA SER A 110 -17.75 -4.64 4.84
C SER A 110 -17.37 -4.63 6.32
N VAL A 111 -16.81 -3.53 6.83
CA VAL A 111 -16.53 -3.32 8.26
C VAL A 111 -17.42 -2.20 8.82
N ARG A 112 -18.73 -2.31 8.62
CA ARG A 112 -19.72 -1.66 9.49
C ARG A 112 -20.34 -2.74 10.38
N PRO A 113 -20.52 -2.46 11.68
CA PRO A 113 -21.18 -3.40 12.60
C PRO A 113 -22.63 -3.67 12.19
#